data_AF-A0A8I0PEN1-F1
#
_entry.id   AF-A0A8I0PEN1-F1
#
_cell.length_a   1.000
_cell.length_b   1.000
_cell.length_c   1.000
_cell.angle_alpha   90.00
_cell.angle_beta   90.00
_cell.angle_gamma   90.00
#
_symmetry.space_group_name_H-M   'P 1'
#
loop_
_entity.id
_entity.type
_entity.pdbx_description
1 polymer ?
#
loop_
_entity_poly.entity_id
_entity_poly.type
_entity_poly.pdbx_seq_one_letter_code
_entity_poly.pdbx_strand_id
1 'polypeptide(L)'
;MRVASRKLIIDKYGWDRLRRFAAQDVAWVRGTQEPGDRVEAGTAVVALGTDGMLTPAEGMGTRFVLPEHGPFMAWAQRAAIFKDADHPAAAKLYLTWWLSKQTQSHFCMWSVRTDVTPHRGYRPVWDYPNAHLDGFEHFTADRARVERFKQHLTLYVDEVSGAPSPGWLGLHPGR
;
A
#
# COMPACT_ATOMS: atom_id res chain seq x y z
N MET A 1 5.72 2.93 -4.10
CA MET A 1 4.73 1.85 -4.07
C MET A 1 3.41 2.24 -4.73
N ARG A 2 2.67 3.22 -4.19
CA ARG A 2 1.29 3.53 -4.61
C ARG A 2 1.12 4.41 -5.86
N VAL A 3 2.22 4.71 -6.58
CA VAL A 3 2.15 5.27 -7.95
C VAL A 3 1.52 4.26 -8.91
N ALA A 4 1.77 2.96 -8.67
CA ALA A 4 1.23 1.88 -9.47
C ALA A 4 -0.30 1.78 -9.35
N SER A 5 -0.87 1.98 -8.15
CA SER A 5 -2.33 1.95 -7.96
C SER A 5 -3.02 3.14 -8.64
N ARG A 6 -2.43 4.34 -8.60
CA ARG A 6 -2.92 5.50 -9.35
C ARG A 6 -2.90 5.23 -10.86
N LYS A 7 -1.86 4.56 -11.35
CA LYS A 7 -1.80 4.15 -12.76
C LYS A 7 -2.96 3.25 -13.15
N LEU A 8 -3.32 2.24 -12.34
CA LEU A 8 -4.47 1.37 -12.63
C LEU A 8 -5.78 2.15 -12.77
N ILE A 9 -6.01 3.11 -11.85
CA ILE A 9 -7.22 3.95 -11.87
C ILE A 9 -7.22 4.83 -13.13
N ILE A 10 -6.09 5.44 -13.47
CA ILE A 10 -5.98 6.31 -14.65
C ILE A 10 -6.09 5.51 -15.96
N ASP A 11 -5.49 4.32 -16.04
CA ASP A 11 -5.61 3.45 -17.21
C ASP A 11 -7.08 3.07 -17.46
N LYS A 12 -7.86 2.83 -16.39
CA LYS A 12 -9.27 2.45 -16.50
C LYS A 12 -10.20 3.63 -16.79
N TYR A 13 -9.98 4.77 -16.14
CA TYR A 13 -10.94 5.89 -16.15
C TYR A 13 -10.46 7.14 -16.91
N GLY A 14 -9.20 7.15 -17.34
CA GLY A 14 -8.58 8.25 -18.08
C GLY A 14 -8.15 9.43 -17.21
N TRP A 15 -7.27 10.26 -17.78
CA TRP A 15 -6.75 11.47 -17.14
C TRP A 15 -7.83 12.52 -16.84
N ASP A 16 -8.89 12.59 -17.65
CA ASP A 16 -10.00 13.51 -17.40
C ASP A 16 -10.73 13.22 -16.08
N ARG A 17 -10.79 11.94 -15.68
CA ARG A 17 -11.35 11.56 -14.38
C ARG A 17 -10.46 12.06 -13.24
N LEU A 18 -9.14 11.92 -13.38
CA LEU A 18 -8.20 12.46 -12.41
C LEU A 18 -8.31 13.98 -12.30
N ARG A 19 -8.38 14.71 -13.42
CA ARG A 19 -8.56 16.16 -13.42
C ARG A 19 -9.80 16.59 -12.64
N ARG A 20 -10.94 15.94 -12.89
CA ARG A 20 -12.18 16.23 -12.16
C ARG A 20 -12.09 15.88 -10.68
N PHE A 21 -11.39 14.80 -10.34
CA PHE A 21 -11.16 14.41 -8.95
C PHE A 21 -10.26 15.42 -8.22
N ALA A 22 -9.16 15.84 -8.85
CA ALA A 22 -8.25 16.84 -8.29
C ALA A 22 -8.88 18.23 -8.15
N ALA A 23 -9.94 18.52 -8.93
CA ALA A 23 -10.74 19.75 -8.78
C ALA A 23 -11.73 19.71 -7.60
N GLN A 24 -11.84 18.59 -6.89
CA GLN A 24 -12.54 18.54 -5.59
C GLN A 24 -11.61 19.03 -4.47
N ASP A 25 -12.14 19.21 -3.26
CA ASP A 25 -11.34 19.54 -2.07
C ASP A 25 -10.59 18.31 -1.53
N VAL A 26 -9.55 17.89 -2.28
CA VAL A 26 -8.72 16.72 -1.94
C VAL A 26 -7.48 17.16 -1.17
N ALA A 27 -7.35 16.67 0.07
CA ALA A 27 -6.13 16.82 0.84
C ALA A 27 -5.03 15.87 0.32
N TRP A 28 -4.05 16.41 -0.39
CA TRP A 28 -2.85 15.68 -0.80
C TRP A 28 -1.78 15.75 0.28
N VAL A 29 -1.41 14.59 0.83
CA VAL A 29 -0.46 14.49 1.96
C VAL A 29 0.67 13.51 1.67
N ARG A 30 1.78 13.65 2.39
CA ARG A 30 2.92 12.72 2.35
C ARG A 30 2.79 11.64 3.40
N GLY A 31 3.11 10.41 3.01
CA GLY A 31 2.97 9.25 3.90
C GLY A 31 1.58 8.64 3.75
N THR A 32 1.53 7.32 3.58
CA THR A 32 0.27 6.64 3.24
C THR A 32 -0.60 6.34 4.45
N GLN A 33 -0.06 6.52 5.66
CA GLN A 33 -0.76 6.32 6.92
C GLN A 33 -1.66 7.52 7.26
N GLU A 34 -1.15 8.73 7.03
CA GLU A 34 -1.82 9.98 7.43
C GLU A 34 -3.28 10.10 6.93
N PRO A 35 -3.63 9.71 5.69
CA PRO A 35 -5.03 9.70 5.26
C PRO A 35 -5.92 8.84 6.16
N GLY A 36 -5.47 7.64 6.56
CA GLY A 36 -6.21 6.75 7.45
C GLY A 36 -6.38 7.36 8.84
N ASP A 37 -5.30 7.92 9.39
CA ASP A 37 -5.32 8.58 10.70
C ASP A 37 -6.30 9.76 10.73
N ARG A 38 -6.37 10.56 9.65
CA ARG A 38 -7.31 11.68 9.54
C ARG A 38 -8.77 11.23 9.54
N VAL A 39 -9.07 10.08 8.92
CA VAL A 39 -10.43 9.50 8.95
C VAL A 39 -10.76 8.97 10.33
N GLU A 40 -9.85 8.26 10.99
CA GLU A 40 -10.05 7.78 12.36
C GLU A 40 -10.25 8.95 13.34
N ALA A 41 -9.53 10.06 13.15
CA ALA A 41 -9.68 11.28 13.93
C ALA A 41 -10.94 12.12 13.58
N GLY A 42 -11.74 11.72 12.58
CA GLY A 42 -12.92 12.46 12.14
C GLY A 42 -12.64 13.78 11.43
N THR A 43 -11.38 14.02 11.03
CA THR A 43 -10.97 15.24 10.29
C THR A 43 -11.04 15.07 8.77
N ALA A 44 -11.25 13.84 8.30
CA ALA A 44 -11.55 13.49 6.92
C ALA A 44 -12.65 12.41 6.88
N VAL A 45 -13.39 12.34 5.78
CA VAL A 45 -14.50 11.37 5.64
C VAL A 45 -14.05 10.07 4.97
N VAL A 46 -13.13 10.16 4.01
CA VAL A 46 -12.65 9.01 3.23
C VAL A 46 -11.16 9.15 2.96
N ALA A 47 -10.44 8.05 3.09
CA ALA A 47 -9.03 7.94 2.72
C ALA A 47 -8.88 7.08 1.46
N LEU A 48 -8.13 7.56 0.49
CA LEU A 48 -7.77 6.79 -0.71
C LEU A 48 -6.28 6.51 -0.73
N GLY A 49 -5.92 5.32 -1.21
CA GLY A 49 -4.52 4.93 -1.29
C GLY A 49 -3.88 4.71 0.08
N THR A 50 -4.66 4.38 1.11
CA THR A 50 -4.21 3.78 2.38
C THR A 50 -4.58 2.29 2.42
N ASP A 51 -3.96 1.53 3.31
CA ASP A 51 -4.37 0.19 3.74
C ASP A 51 -5.20 0.28 5.03
N GLY A 52 -5.61 -0.86 5.57
CA GLY A 52 -6.38 -0.95 6.81
C GLY A 52 -6.70 -2.40 7.16
N MET A 53 -7.26 -2.61 8.36
CA MET A 53 -7.59 -3.96 8.83
C MET A 53 -8.77 -4.56 8.06
N LEU A 54 -8.63 -5.80 7.57
CA LEU A 54 -9.72 -6.50 6.88
C LEU A 54 -10.88 -6.81 7.82
N THR A 55 -10.55 -7.20 9.06
CA THR A 55 -11.49 -7.34 10.17
C THR A 55 -11.16 -6.26 11.19
N PRO A 56 -11.89 -5.14 11.22
CA PRO A 56 -11.63 -4.07 12.17
C PRO A 56 -11.83 -4.57 13.60
N ALA A 57 -11.01 -4.06 14.52
CA ALA A 57 -11.17 -4.33 15.95
C ALA A 57 -12.46 -3.70 16.48
N GLU A 58 -12.98 -4.24 17.58
CA GLU A 58 -14.12 -3.67 18.27
C GLU A 58 -13.82 -2.21 18.68
N GLY A 59 -14.77 -1.31 18.42
CA GLY A 59 -14.63 0.12 18.72
C GLY A 59 -13.89 0.97 17.67
N MET A 60 -13.34 0.39 16.60
CA MET A 60 -12.77 1.20 15.51
C MET A 60 -13.84 2.01 14.78
N GLY A 61 -13.60 3.31 14.60
CA GLY A 61 -14.50 4.22 13.90
C GLY A 61 -14.44 4.09 12.37
N THR A 62 -13.44 3.37 11.85
CA THR A 62 -13.18 3.26 10.41
C THR A 62 -13.20 1.82 9.91
N ARG A 63 -13.35 1.68 8.59
CA ARG A 63 -13.38 0.40 7.90
C ARG A 63 -12.60 0.46 6.59
N PHE A 64 -11.74 -0.53 6.37
CA PHE A 64 -11.16 -0.78 5.05
C PHE A 64 -12.20 -1.42 4.13
N VAL A 65 -12.35 -0.87 2.93
CA VAL A 65 -13.36 -1.32 1.95
C VAL A 65 -12.69 -1.58 0.61
N LEU A 66 -12.98 -2.74 0.02
CA LEU A 66 -12.58 -3.07 -1.34
C LEU A 66 -13.57 -2.49 -2.37
N PRO A 67 -13.09 -2.01 -3.53
CA PRO A 67 -13.98 -1.62 -4.61
C PRO A 67 -14.68 -2.83 -5.22
N GLU A 68 -15.99 -2.71 -5.47
CA GLU A 68 -16.79 -3.78 -6.09
C GLU A 68 -16.44 -4.00 -7.57
N HIS A 69 -16.23 -2.92 -8.32
CA HIS A 69 -15.96 -2.95 -9.76
C HIS A 69 -14.66 -2.25 -10.17
N GLY A 70 -14.08 -1.44 -9.29
CA GLY A 70 -12.82 -0.74 -9.53
C GLY A 70 -11.60 -1.64 -9.33
N PRO A 71 -10.46 -1.32 -9.97
CA PRO A 71 -9.20 -1.96 -9.65
C PRO A 71 -8.73 -1.50 -8.27
N PHE A 72 -8.12 -2.40 -7.50
CA PHE A 72 -7.26 -2.06 -6.38
C PHE A 72 -5.89 -2.70 -6.59
N MET A 73 -4.91 -2.26 -5.82
CA MET A 73 -3.55 -2.78 -5.92
C MET A 73 -3.21 -3.50 -4.63
N ALA A 74 -2.83 -4.76 -4.74
CA ALA A 74 -2.22 -5.54 -3.67
C ALA A 74 -0.86 -6.06 -4.13
N TRP A 75 0.05 -6.30 -3.19
CA TRP A 75 1.33 -6.96 -3.42
C TRP A 75 1.81 -7.57 -2.11
N ALA A 76 2.64 -8.60 -2.18
CA ALA A 76 3.36 -9.10 -1.01
C ALA A 76 4.59 -8.24 -0.76
N GLN A 77 4.73 -7.69 0.45
CA GLN A 77 5.95 -7.00 0.84
C GLN A 77 7.12 -7.99 0.80
N ARG A 78 8.18 -7.64 0.07
CA ARG A 78 9.37 -8.49 -0.09
C ARG A 78 10.37 -8.24 1.03
N ALA A 79 10.98 -9.30 1.53
CA ALA A 79 12.07 -9.26 2.50
C ALA A 79 13.20 -10.22 2.07
N ALA A 80 14.44 -9.88 2.41
CA ALA A 80 15.62 -10.67 2.11
C ALA A 80 16.68 -10.51 3.20
N ILE A 81 17.60 -11.47 3.30
CA ILE A 81 18.75 -11.42 4.19
C ILE A 81 19.98 -11.03 3.35
N PHE A 82 20.71 -10.00 3.77
CA PHE A 82 21.99 -9.67 3.15
C PHE A 82 22.99 -10.80 3.33
N LYS A 83 23.80 -11.07 2.30
CA LYS A 83 24.84 -12.11 2.36
C LYS A 83 25.81 -11.89 3.52
N ASP A 84 26.15 -10.63 3.79
CA ASP A 84 27.10 -10.21 4.82
C ASP A 84 26.39 -9.64 6.07
N ALA A 85 25.20 -10.14 6.40
CA ALA A 85 24.50 -9.71 7.61
C ALA A 85 25.29 -10.12 8.88
N ASP A 86 25.51 -9.17 9.80
CA ASP A 86 26.24 -9.41 11.07
C ASP A 86 25.56 -10.46 11.96
N HIS A 87 24.24 -10.61 11.85
CA HIS A 87 23.44 -11.56 12.63
C HIS A 87 22.59 -12.47 11.73
N PRO A 88 23.21 -13.39 10.97
CA PRO A 88 22.49 -14.18 9.95
C PRO A 88 21.50 -15.17 10.57
N ALA A 89 21.79 -15.69 11.77
CA ALA A 89 20.86 -16.56 12.50
C ALA A 89 19.61 -15.80 12.96
N ALA A 90 19.78 -14.58 13.49
CA ALA A 90 18.66 -13.74 13.88
C ALA A 90 17.81 -13.30 12.67
N ALA A 91 18.45 -12.97 11.54
CA ALA A 91 17.75 -12.64 10.31
C ALA A 91 16.92 -13.82 9.77
N LYS A 92 17.45 -15.05 9.84
CA LYS A 92 16.71 -16.27 9.49
C LYS A 92 15.53 -16.51 10.43
N LEU A 93 15.74 -16.31 11.74
CA LEU A 93 14.67 -16.40 12.72
C LEU A 93 13.55 -15.39 12.42
N TYR A 94 13.91 -14.15 12.10
CA TYR A 94 12.95 -13.10 11.76
C TYR A 94 12.09 -13.44 10.54
N LEU A 95 12.69 -13.92 9.44
CA LEU A 95 11.92 -14.32 8.26
C LEU A 95 11.07 -15.56 8.53
N THR A 96 11.59 -16.53 9.29
CA THR A 96 10.82 -17.73 9.69
C THR A 96 9.63 -17.34 10.57
N TRP A 97 9.82 -16.40 11.50
CA TRP A 97 8.76 -15.88 12.35
C TRP A 97 7.66 -15.19 11.53
N TRP A 98 8.04 -14.33 10.57
CA TRP A 98 7.07 -13.67 9.68
C TRP A 98 6.26 -14.67 8.87
N LEU A 99 6.87 -15.77 8.41
CA LEU A 99 6.21 -16.83 7.65
C LEU A 99 5.54 -17.89 8.54
N SER A 100 5.63 -17.77 9.87
CA SER A 100 4.99 -18.72 10.77
C SER A 100 3.46 -18.64 10.63
N LYS A 101 2.78 -19.78 10.84
CA LYS A 101 1.32 -19.84 10.72
C LYS A 101 0.67 -18.92 11.76
N GLN A 102 1.22 -18.87 12.97
CA GLN A 102 0.73 -18.01 14.04
C GLN A 102 0.80 -16.53 13.64
N THR A 103 1.96 -16.05 13.17
CA THR A 103 2.10 -14.65 12.74
C THR A 103 1.18 -14.32 11.57
N GLN A 104 1.11 -15.20 10.56
CA GLN A 104 0.25 -14.99 9.40
C GLN A 104 -1.25 -15.06 9.73
N SER A 105 -1.67 -15.87 10.71
CA SER A 105 -3.06 -15.93 11.17
C SER A 105 -3.48 -14.73 12.01
N HIS A 106 -2.53 -14.01 12.63
CA HIS A 106 -2.79 -12.80 13.42
C HIS A 106 -2.55 -11.51 12.64
N PHE A 107 -2.00 -11.59 11.43
CA PHE A 107 -1.77 -10.43 10.59
C PHE A 107 -3.11 -9.78 10.20
N CYS A 108 -3.19 -8.45 10.19
CA CYS A 108 -4.45 -7.72 10.02
C CYS A 108 -4.95 -7.62 8.57
N MET A 109 -4.12 -8.06 7.61
CA MET A 109 -4.42 -8.12 6.19
C MET A 109 -4.19 -9.53 5.64
N TRP A 110 -4.20 -9.70 4.31
CA TRP A 110 -4.00 -11.01 3.70
C TRP A 110 -2.66 -11.65 4.06
N SER A 111 -2.73 -12.93 4.39
CA SER A 111 -1.57 -13.81 4.51
C SER A 111 -0.96 -14.13 3.14
N VAL A 112 0.36 -14.34 3.11
CA VAL A 112 1.07 -14.86 1.92
C VAL A 112 1.05 -16.40 1.84
N ARG A 113 0.58 -17.08 2.89
CA ARG A 113 0.47 -18.54 2.95
C ARG A 113 -0.86 -19.03 2.40
N THR A 114 -0.82 -20.14 1.68
CA THR A 114 -2.01 -20.82 1.14
C THR A 114 -2.76 -21.67 2.16
N ASP A 115 -2.15 -21.97 3.31
CA ASP A 115 -2.73 -22.80 4.39
C ASP A 115 -3.22 -21.98 5.60
N VAL A 116 -3.35 -20.67 5.44
CA VAL A 116 -3.98 -19.75 6.40
C VAL A 116 -5.34 -19.36 5.87
N THR A 117 -6.38 -19.61 6.66
CA THR A 117 -7.75 -19.22 6.32
C THR A 117 -7.84 -17.70 6.22
N PRO A 118 -8.41 -17.14 5.13
CA PRO A 118 -8.63 -15.71 5.01
C PRO A 118 -9.56 -15.16 6.11
N HIS A 119 -9.49 -13.85 6.32
CA HIS A 119 -10.43 -13.14 7.18
C HIS A 119 -11.88 -13.40 6.73
N ARG A 120 -12.81 -13.48 7.70
CA ARG A 120 -14.23 -13.70 7.42
C ARG A 120 -14.75 -12.65 6.43
N GLY A 121 -15.42 -13.12 5.37
CA GLY A 121 -15.95 -12.26 4.32
C GLY A 121 -14.96 -11.92 3.21
N TYR A 122 -13.71 -12.39 3.31
CA TYR A 122 -12.69 -12.23 2.28
C TYR A 122 -12.28 -13.58 1.70
N ARG A 123 -11.84 -13.56 0.44
CA ARG A 123 -11.13 -14.66 -0.19
C ARG A 123 -9.62 -14.44 -0.03
N PRO A 124 -8.77 -15.43 -0.35
CA PRO A 124 -7.36 -15.16 -0.56
C PRO A 124 -7.16 -14.04 -1.60
N VAL A 125 -6.11 -13.23 -1.43
CA VAL A 125 -5.92 -12.03 -2.28
C VAL A 125 -5.77 -12.36 -3.76
N TRP A 126 -5.24 -13.54 -4.08
CA TRP A 126 -5.08 -14.03 -5.46
C TRP A 126 -6.38 -14.46 -6.14
N ASP A 127 -7.49 -14.58 -5.40
CA ASP A 127 -8.82 -14.86 -5.94
C ASP A 127 -9.60 -13.59 -6.31
N TYR A 128 -8.97 -12.41 -6.21
CA TYR A 128 -9.54 -11.13 -6.63
C TYR A 128 -8.94 -10.72 -7.97
N PRO A 129 -9.67 -10.87 -9.09
CA PRO A 129 -9.15 -10.51 -10.41
C PRO A 129 -8.84 -9.01 -10.55
N ASN A 130 -9.45 -8.17 -9.71
CA ASN A 130 -9.23 -6.73 -9.65
C ASN A 130 -8.17 -6.30 -8.62
N ALA A 131 -7.40 -7.23 -8.03
CA ALA A 131 -6.33 -6.92 -7.06
C ALA A 131 -4.97 -6.60 -7.69
N HIS A 132 -4.77 -6.95 -8.97
CA HIS A 132 -3.55 -6.65 -9.74
C HIS A 132 -2.24 -7.03 -9.04
N LEU A 133 -2.16 -8.25 -8.49
CA LEU A 133 -1.03 -8.71 -7.67
C LEU A 133 0.35 -8.64 -8.35
N ASP A 134 0.37 -8.88 -9.65
CA ASP A 134 1.56 -8.81 -10.49
C ASP A 134 1.83 -7.40 -11.01
N GLY A 135 0.82 -6.53 -11.02
CA GLY A 135 0.87 -5.19 -11.60
C GLY A 135 1.91 -4.28 -10.95
N PHE A 136 2.15 -4.43 -9.64
CA PHE A 136 3.15 -3.64 -8.94
C PHE A 136 4.59 -3.98 -9.41
N GLU A 137 4.92 -5.26 -9.55
CA GLU A 137 6.23 -5.68 -10.01
C GLU A 137 6.47 -5.26 -11.46
N HIS A 138 5.52 -5.56 -12.35
CA HIS A 138 5.63 -5.16 -13.76
C HIS A 138 5.78 -3.65 -13.92
N PHE A 139 5.04 -2.86 -13.13
CA PHE A 139 5.16 -1.41 -13.17
C PHE A 139 6.53 -0.94 -12.69
N THR A 140 7.08 -1.53 -11.63
CA THR A 140 8.34 -1.07 -11.03
C THR A 140 9.59 -1.53 -11.77
N ALA A 141 9.48 -2.56 -12.62
CA ALA A 141 10.55 -3.07 -13.46
C ALA A 141 11.05 -2.04 -14.51
N ASP A 142 10.15 -1.23 -15.09
CA ASP A 142 10.52 -0.17 -16.04
C ASP A 142 10.63 1.19 -15.34
N ARG A 143 11.84 1.51 -14.87
CA ARG A 143 12.10 2.77 -14.16
C ARG A 143 11.81 4.00 -15.00
N ALA A 144 12.09 3.97 -16.30
CA ALA A 144 11.87 5.12 -17.18
C ALA A 144 10.36 5.40 -17.35
N ARG A 145 9.55 4.36 -17.49
CA ARG A 145 8.09 4.48 -17.51
C ARG A 145 7.52 4.98 -16.18
N VAL A 146 8.06 4.51 -15.05
CA VAL A 146 7.65 5.00 -13.71
C VAL A 146 7.92 6.50 -13.58
N GLU A 147 9.11 6.96 -13.95
CA GLU A 147 9.45 8.38 -13.84
C GLU A 147 8.60 9.25 -14.77
N ARG A 148 8.41 8.87 -16.04
CA ARG A 148 7.51 9.60 -16.95
C ARG A 148 6.09 9.70 -16.39
N PHE A 149 5.57 8.61 -15.83
CA PHE A 149 4.24 8.61 -15.23
C PHE A 149 4.17 9.52 -14.00
N LYS A 150 5.19 9.53 -13.14
CA LYS A 150 5.26 10.44 -11.99
C LYS A 150 5.28 11.91 -12.42
N GLN A 151 6.09 12.25 -13.42
CA GLN A 151 6.17 13.62 -13.96
C GLN A 151 4.87 14.06 -14.64
N HIS A 152 4.16 13.15 -15.30
CA HIS A 152 2.84 13.48 -15.83
C HIS A 152 1.83 13.68 -14.70
N LEU A 153 1.90 12.85 -13.66
CA LEU A 153 0.99 12.95 -12.52
C LEU A 153 1.10 14.31 -11.79
N THR A 154 2.30 14.87 -11.65
CA THR A 154 2.50 16.18 -10.99
C THR A 154 1.82 17.33 -11.74
N LEU A 155 1.54 17.19 -13.04
CA LEU A 155 0.74 18.17 -13.79
C LEU A 155 -0.73 18.23 -13.33
N TYR A 156 -1.21 17.24 -12.58
CA TYR A 156 -2.59 17.15 -12.11
C TYR A 156 -2.75 17.30 -10.59
N VAL A 157 -1.70 17.02 -9.81
CA VAL A 157 -1.77 16.97 -8.33
C VAL A 157 -0.65 17.77 -7.66
N ASP A 158 0.01 18.62 -8.44
CA ASP A 158 1.17 19.42 -8.07
C ASP A 158 2.39 18.60 -7.61
N GLU A 159 3.47 19.31 -7.27
CA GLU A 159 4.64 18.71 -6.65
C GLU A 159 4.34 18.24 -5.21
N VAL A 160 5.09 17.24 -4.77
CA VAL A 160 4.95 16.69 -3.42
C VAL A 160 5.44 17.72 -2.39
N SER A 161 4.55 18.19 -1.54
CA SER A 161 4.84 19.17 -0.48
C SER A 161 4.91 18.52 0.93
N GLY A 162 5.52 19.22 1.89
CA GLY A 162 5.68 18.73 3.28
C GLY A 162 6.93 17.88 3.52
N ALA A 163 7.28 17.67 4.78
CA ALA A 163 8.44 16.87 5.19
C ALA A 163 8.25 15.37 4.91
N PRO A 164 9.32 14.59 4.69
CA PRO A 164 9.22 13.13 4.65
C PRO A 164 8.70 12.61 5.99
N SER A 165 7.63 11.81 5.98
CA SER A 165 7.03 11.28 7.22
C SER A 165 7.98 10.45 8.09
N PRO A 166 9.00 9.72 7.57
CA PRO A 166 10.00 9.06 8.41
C PRO A 166 11.13 10.00 8.89
N GLY A 167 11.07 11.30 8.58
CA GLY A 167 12.16 12.25 8.80
C GLY A 167 13.32 12.09 7.79
N TRP A 168 14.48 12.63 8.15
CA TRP A 168 15.72 12.54 7.38
C TRP A 168 16.74 11.67 8.13
N LEU A 169 16.85 10.40 7.74
CA LEU A 169 17.67 9.40 8.42
C LEU A 169 19.17 9.47 8.07
N GLY A 170 19.54 10.19 7.01
CA GLY A 170 20.91 10.24 6.51
C GLY A 170 21.37 8.91 5.88
N LEU A 171 22.69 8.73 5.78
CA LEU A 171 23.31 7.59 5.09
C LEU A 171 23.48 6.34 5.97
N HIS A 172 23.54 6.51 7.29
CA HIS A 172 23.90 5.45 8.23
C HIS A 172 22.99 5.44 9.48
N PRO A 173 21.67 5.26 9.34
CA PRO A 173 20.80 5.13 10.49
C PRO A 173 21.16 3.88 11.32
N GLY A 174 21.33 4.06 12.63
CA GLY A 174 21.59 2.97 13.56
C GLY A 174 23.02 2.40 13.54
N ARG A 175 23.96 3.06 12.87
CA ARG A 175 25.40 2.87 13.12
C ARG A 175 25.86 3.69 14.32
#